data_AF-A0A3B9NMK2-F1
#
_entry.id   AF-A0A3B9NMK2-F1
#
_cell.length_a   1.000
_cell.length_b   1.000
_cell.length_c   1.000
_cell.angle_alpha   90.00
_cell.angle_beta   90.00
_cell.angle_gamma   90.00
#
_symmetry.space_group_name_H-M   'P 1'
#
loop_
_entity.id
_entity.type
_entity.pdbx_description
1 polymer ?
#
loop_
_entity_poly.entity_id
_entity_poly.type
_entity_poly.pdbx_seq_one_letter_code
_entity_poly.pdbx_strand_id
1 'polypeptide(L)'
;MKEHPMHKRQFVVKPLVLAVAALSTVGGQAVLAEEKQYAMEEVIVSATRRNESVQDVPISIDVLGEGELENNGVGDLEDFAHLIASMNYVTLGPGTGNVYMRGISSGGESLLGATPNVAVYMDEQPVTAVGSFLNPHIYDVQRIETLAGPQGTLYGANSQAGS
;
A
#
# COMPACT_ATOMS: atom_id res chain seq x y z
N MET A 1 35.84 19.61 91.96
CA MET A 1 34.55 19.84 92.66
C MET A 1 33.44 19.46 91.69
N LYS A 2 32.41 18.77 92.18
CA LYS A 2 31.42 18.00 91.40
C LYS A 2 30.69 18.86 90.35
N GLU A 3 30.58 18.31 89.15
CA GLU A 3 29.71 18.75 88.03
C GLU A 3 28.24 18.43 88.32
N HIS A 4 27.31 19.35 87.98
CA HIS A 4 25.96 19.09 87.42
C HIS A 4 25.08 20.37 87.42
N PRO A 5 24.06 20.49 86.55
CA PRO A 5 23.97 20.16 85.12
C PRO A 5 23.34 21.33 84.33
N MET A 6 23.19 21.24 83.00
CA MET A 6 21.97 21.76 82.33
C MET A 6 21.83 21.27 80.89
N HIS A 7 20.59 21.34 80.42
CA HIS A 7 19.91 20.36 79.58
C HIS A 7 20.17 20.52 78.07
N LYS A 8 20.10 19.39 77.35
CA LYS A 8 20.23 19.26 75.89
C LYS A 8 19.18 20.08 75.14
N ARG A 9 19.53 20.59 73.95
CA ARG A 9 18.66 20.47 72.77
C ARG A 9 19.44 20.58 71.45
N GLN A 10 19.04 19.72 70.53
CA GLN A 10 19.71 19.36 69.28
C GLN A 10 19.38 20.34 68.16
N PHE A 11 20.33 20.56 67.24
CA PHE A 11 20.03 20.91 65.86
C PHE A 11 20.93 20.08 64.93
N VAL A 12 20.28 19.37 64.01
CA VAL A 12 20.90 18.49 63.02
C VAL A 12 21.21 19.31 61.78
N VAL A 13 22.44 19.19 61.25
CA VAL A 13 22.80 19.66 59.91
C VAL A 13 23.27 18.48 59.08
N LYS A 14 22.57 18.22 57.97
CA LYS A 14 22.84 17.12 57.03
C LYS A 14 24.07 17.46 56.14
N PRO A 15 24.92 16.48 55.79
CA PRO A 15 26.09 16.71 54.96
C PRO A 15 25.74 16.60 53.46
N LEU A 16 26.01 17.66 52.70
CA LEU A 16 25.82 17.77 51.24
C LEU A 16 27.18 17.70 50.49
N VAL A 17 28.07 16.78 50.85
CA VAL A 17 29.41 16.76 50.22
C VAL A 17 29.80 15.41 49.60
N LEU A 18 28.96 14.38 49.68
CA LEU A 18 29.35 13.03 49.22
C LEU A 18 28.68 12.56 47.92
N ALA A 19 28.55 13.43 46.91
CA ALA A 19 27.87 13.08 45.65
C ALA A 19 28.64 13.39 44.35
N VAL A 20 29.92 13.78 44.41
CA VAL A 20 30.67 14.17 43.19
C VAL A 20 31.73 13.16 42.75
N ALA A 21 32.05 12.14 43.55
CA ALA A 21 33.13 11.19 43.22
C ALA A 21 32.69 9.86 42.57
N ALA A 22 31.41 9.69 42.21
CA ALA A 22 30.89 8.42 41.68
C ALA A 22 30.69 8.39 40.14
N LEU A 23 31.18 9.38 39.39
CA LEU A 23 30.86 9.53 37.96
C LEU A 23 31.92 9.02 36.96
N SER A 24 32.91 8.24 37.37
CA SER A 24 34.02 7.82 36.50
C SER A 24 34.06 6.32 36.14
N THR A 25 32.96 5.57 36.32
CA THR A 25 32.87 4.17 35.86
C THR A 25 31.60 3.88 35.07
N VAL A 26 31.22 4.75 34.14
CA VAL A 26 30.29 4.37 33.07
C VAL A 26 31.10 3.62 32.02
N GLY A 27 31.17 2.29 32.20
CA GLY A 27 31.69 1.37 31.21
C GLY A 27 30.94 1.55 29.89
N GLY A 28 31.70 1.51 28.79
CA GLY A 28 31.16 1.53 27.44
C GLY A 28 30.15 0.41 27.26
N GLN A 29 28.87 0.77 27.26
CA GLN A 29 27.87 -0.02 26.57
C GLN A 29 28.03 0.31 25.10
N ALA A 30 28.62 -0.62 24.35
CA ALA A 30 28.46 -0.64 22.91
C ALA A 30 26.96 -0.73 22.65
N VAL A 31 26.37 0.39 22.23
CA VAL A 31 25.04 0.40 21.63
C VAL A 31 25.17 -0.44 20.37
N LEU A 32 24.78 -1.71 20.45
CA LEU A 32 24.57 -2.53 19.27
C LEU A 32 23.40 -1.88 18.54
N ALA A 33 23.72 -1.06 17.54
CA ALA A 33 22.75 -0.61 16.58
C ALA A 33 22.20 -1.87 15.92
N GLU A 34 20.95 -2.21 16.22
CA GLU A 34 20.21 -3.22 15.50
C GLU A 34 20.10 -2.72 14.06
N GLU A 35 20.93 -3.23 13.16
CA GLU A 35 20.74 -3.07 11.72
C GLU A 35 19.39 -3.71 11.39
N LYS A 36 18.33 -2.90 11.41
CA LYS A 36 17.11 -3.23 10.69
C LYS A 36 17.50 -3.35 9.22
N GLN A 37 17.73 -4.57 8.75
CA GLN A 37 17.68 -4.87 7.33
C GLN A 37 16.27 -4.50 6.88
N TYR A 38 16.14 -3.36 6.20
CA TYR A 38 14.98 -3.06 5.39
C TYR A 38 15.00 -4.03 4.22
N ALA A 39 14.47 -5.24 4.43
CA ALA A 39 14.15 -6.13 3.34
C ALA A 39 12.99 -5.46 2.57
N MET A 40 13.18 -5.19 1.29
CA MET A 40 12.08 -4.80 0.43
C MET A 40 11.14 -6.00 0.29
N GLU A 41 9.85 -5.78 0.52
CA GLU A 41 8.84 -6.79 0.23
C GLU A 41 8.81 -7.05 -1.28
N GLU A 42 8.91 -8.32 -1.65
CA GLU A 42 8.83 -8.75 -3.03
C GLU A 42 7.36 -8.88 -3.41
N VAL A 43 6.91 -8.07 -4.37
CA VAL A 43 5.55 -8.13 -4.91
C VAL A 43 5.54 -9.06 -6.12
N ILE A 44 4.90 -10.22 -5.96
CA ILE A 44 4.73 -11.20 -7.03
C ILE A 44 3.40 -10.95 -7.74
N VAL A 45 3.44 -10.86 -9.06
CA VAL A 45 2.29 -10.58 -9.92
C VAL A 45 2.02 -11.73 -10.86
N SER A 46 0.77 -11.85 -11.33
CA SER A 46 0.35 -12.85 -12.33
C SER A 46 -0.10 -12.24 -13.66
N ALA A 47 -0.03 -10.92 -13.79
CA ALA A 47 -0.33 -10.10 -14.95
C ALA A 47 0.25 -10.61 -16.29
N THR A 48 1.34 -11.37 -16.27
CA THR A 48 1.96 -11.93 -17.49
C THR A 48 1.63 -13.40 -17.74
N ARG A 49 0.61 -13.96 -17.06
CA ARG A 49 0.30 -15.41 -16.99
C ARG A 49 1.44 -16.25 -16.38
N ARG A 50 2.34 -15.60 -15.64
CA ARG A 50 3.47 -16.18 -14.92
C ARG A 50 3.63 -15.43 -13.62
N ASN A 51 3.99 -16.15 -12.56
CA ASN A 51 4.32 -15.54 -11.29
C ASN A 51 5.75 -14.99 -11.36
N GLU A 52 5.87 -13.67 -11.43
CA GLU A 52 7.13 -12.95 -11.58
C GLU A 52 7.15 -11.75 -10.61
N SER A 53 8.34 -11.30 -10.22
CA SER A 53 8.48 -10.08 -9.43
C SER A 53 8.05 -8.88 -10.27
N VAL A 54 7.33 -7.93 -9.66
CA VAL A 54 6.91 -6.69 -10.32
C VAL A 54 8.09 -5.93 -10.96
N GLN A 55 9.30 -6.08 -10.40
CA GLN A 55 10.52 -5.43 -10.90
C GLN A 55 11.06 -6.07 -12.19
N ASP A 56 10.71 -7.32 -12.46
CA ASP A 56 11.18 -8.08 -13.63
C ASP A 56 10.20 -8.01 -14.80
N VAL A 57 8.98 -7.52 -14.58
CA VAL A 57 7.95 -7.40 -15.62
C VAL A 57 8.29 -6.23 -16.56
N PRO A 58 8.50 -6.46 -17.87
CA PRO A 58 8.92 -5.43 -18.82
C PRO A 58 7.74 -4.59 -19.34
N ILE A 59 6.76 -4.29 -18.48
CA ILE A 59 5.58 -3.49 -18.81
C ILE A 59 5.29 -2.50 -17.67
N SER A 60 4.55 -1.44 -17.97
CA SER A 60 4.04 -0.54 -16.94
C SER A 60 2.92 -1.26 -16.19
N ILE A 61 3.22 -1.68 -14.96
CA ILE A 61 2.29 -2.34 -14.06
C ILE A 61 2.15 -1.54 -12.78
N ASP A 62 0.92 -1.39 -12.32
CA ASP A 62 0.61 -0.91 -10.98
C ASP A 62 -0.09 -2.03 -10.22
N VAL A 63 0.21 -2.15 -8.92
CA VAL A 63 -0.31 -3.22 -8.05
C VAL A 63 -0.76 -2.58 -6.75
N LEU A 64 -1.98 -2.89 -6.33
CA LEU A 64 -2.45 -2.60 -4.97
C LEU A 64 -2.75 -3.91 -4.25
N GLY A 65 -2.06 -4.15 -3.15
CA GLY A 65 -2.31 -5.31 -2.29
C GLY A 65 -3.47 -5.11 -1.32
N GLU A 66 -3.93 -6.20 -0.70
CA GLU A 66 -5.03 -6.23 0.28
C GLU A 66 -4.91 -5.12 1.34
N GLY A 67 -3.75 -4.98 1.99
CA GLY A 67 -3.54 -3.95 3.01
C GLY A 67 -3.64 -2.52 2.45
N GLU A 68 -3.26 -2.27 1.20
CA GLU A 68 -3.42 -0.96 0.57
C GLU A 68 -4.89 -0.71 0.18
N LEU A 69 -5.59 -1.73 -0.31
CA LEU A 69 -7.01 -1.65 -0.61
C LEU A 69 -7.82 -1.32 0.65
N GLU A 70 -7.53 -2.01 1.76
CA GLU A 70 -8.17 -1.75 3.07
C GLU A 70 -7.83 -0.35 3.61
N ASN A 71 -6.55 0.04 3.61
CA ASN A 71 -6.11 1.31 4.16
C ASN A 71 -6.65 2.53 3.39
N ASN A 72 -6.83 2.38 2.07
CA ASN A 72 -7.42 3.42 1.23
C ASN A 72 -8.96 3.33 1.15
N GLY A 73 -9.57 2.30 1.74
CA GLY A 73 -11.02 2.09 1.72
C GLY A 73 -11.57 1.85 0.32
N VAL A 74 -10.82 1.16 -0.54
CA VAL A 74 -11.19 0.89 -1.94
C VAL A 74 -12.38 -0.08 -1.96
N GLY A 75 -13.57 0.42 -2.29
CA GLY A 75 -14.79 -0.39 -2.34
C GLY A 75 -15.17 -0.84 -3.76
N ASP A 76 -14.74 -0.11 -4.78
CA ASP A 76 -15.11 -0.34 -6.17
C ASP A 76 -14.02 0.15 -7.16
N LEU A 77 -14.27 0.01 -8.47
CA LEU A 77 -13.34 0.45 -9.50
C LEU A 77 -13.14 1.98 -9.55
N GLU A 78 -14.09 2.77 -9.06
CA GLU A 78 -13.97 4.24 -9.04
C GLU A 78 -12.95 4.67 -7.99
N ASP A 79 -13.04 4.12 -6.78
CA ASP A 79 -12.05 4.33 -5.72
C ASP A 79 -10.65 3.89 -6.18
N PHE A 80 -10.57 2.72 -6.83
CA PHE A 80 -9.32 2.20 -7.36
C PHE A 80 -8.73 3.11 -8.45
N ALA A 81 -9.55 3.63 -9.36
CA ALA A 81 -9.11 4.52 -10.43
C ALA A 81 -8.49 5.83 -9.91
N HIS A 82 -8.87 6.30 -8.72
CA HIS A 82 -8.24 7.47 -8.11
C HIS A 82 -6.80 7.23 -7.65
N LEU A 83 -6.39 5.97 -7.46
CA LEU A 83 -5.06 5.60 -7.02
C LEU A 83 -4.09 5.32 -8.18
N ILE A 84 -4.62 5.03 -9.38
CA ILE A 84 -3.83 4.63 -10.54
C ILE A 84 -3.79 5.73 -11.59
N ALA A 85 -2.63 6.38 -11.75
CA ALA A 85 -2.50 7.53 -12.65
C ALA A 85 -2.76 7.21 -14.13
N SER A 86 -2.48 5.98 -14.57
CA SER A 86 -2.71 5.57 -15.96
C SER A 86 -4.16 5.19 -16.26
N MET A 87 -5.02 5.08 -15.25
CA MET A 87 -6.39 4.59 -15.39
C MET A 87 -7.41 5.69 -15.09
N ASN A 88 -8.53 5.68 -15.80
CA ASN A 88 -9.69 6.52 -15.52
C ASN A 88 -10.93 5.65 -15.61
N TYR A 89 -11.87 5.86 -14.70
CA TYR A 89 -13.16 5.18 -14.71
C TYR A 89 -14.29 6.20 -14.85
N VAL A 90 -15.25 5.90 -15.72
CA VAL A 90 -16.46 6.71 -15.89
C VAL A 90 -17.68 5.84 -15.63
N THR A 91 -18.40 6.12 -14.56
CA THR A 91 -19.66 5.43 -14.24
C THR A 91 -20.77 5.79 -15.23
N LEU A 92 -21.55 4.78 -15.63
CA LEU A 92 -22.76 4.93 -16.44
C LEU A 92 -24.04 4.64 -15.64
N GLY A 93 -23.91 4.41 -14.33
CA GLY A 93 -24.98 4.00 -13.45
C GLY A 93 -24.54 2.87 -12.50
N PRO A 94 -25.48 2.34 -11.68
CA PRO A 94 -25.14 1.32 -10.71
C PRO A 94 -24.57 0.06 -11.36
N GLY A 95 -23.34 -0.31 -11.00
CA GLY A 95 -22.66 -1.52 -11.47
C GLY A 95 -22.14 -1.47 -12.90
N THR A 96 -22.23 -0.33 -13.59
CA THR A 96 -21.87 -0.16 -14.99
C THR A 96 -20.95 1.04 -15.20
N GLY A 97 -19.96 0.89 -16.07
CA GLY A 97 -19.08 2.01 -16.43
C GLY A 97 -18.15 1.71 -17.60
N ASN A 98 -17.18 2.59 -17.79
CA ASN A 98 -16.11 2.46 -18.76
C ASN A 98 -14.75 2.67 -18.09
N VAL A 99 -13.81 1.76 -18.37
CA VAL A 99 -12.41 1.91 -18.00
C VAL A 99 -11.64 2.45 -19.20
N TYR A 100 -10.85 3.48 -18.97
CA TYR A 100 -9.92 4.06 -19.93
C TYR A 100 -8.51 3.98 -19.38
N MET A 101 -7.55 3.63 -20.24
CA MET A 101 -6.15 3.65 -19.88
C MET A 101 -5.35 4.54 -20.82
N ARG A 102 -4.45 5.34 -20.24
CA ARG A 102 -3.63 6.34 -20.96
C ARG A 102 -4.43 7.27 -21.87
N GLY A 103 -5.68 7.58 -21.48
CA GLY A 103 -6.59 8.43 -22.25
C GLY A 103 -7.12 7.81 -23.56
N ILE A 104 -6.89 6.52 -23.80
CA ILE A 104 -7.39 5.84 -25.00
C ILE A 104 -8.84 5.40 -24.76
N SER A 105 -9.74 5.83 -25.64
CA SER A 105 -11.16 5.48 -25.62
C SER A 105 -11.55 4.75 -26.91
N SER A 106 -12.44 3.76 -26.79
CA SER A 106 -12.99 3.01 -27.92
C SER A 106 -14.10 3.74 -28.71
N GLY A 107 -14.38 5.01 -28.39
CA GLY A 107 -15.21 5.87 -29.24
C GLY A 107 -16.67 6.06 -28.80
N GLY A 108 -17.01 5.79 -27.54
CA GLY A 108 -18.20 6.39 -26.92
C GLY A 108 -18.95 5.51 -25.93
N GLU A 109 -19.58 6.20 -24.97
CA GLU A 109 -20.48 5.71 -23.90
C GLU A 109 -21.83 5.22 -24.47
N SER A 110 -21.81 4.50 -25.59
CA SER A 110 -23.03 4.08 -26.28
C SER A 110 -23.63 2.83 -25.64
N LEU A 111 -24.89 2.91 -25.25
CA LEU A 111 -25.74 1.79 -24.80
C LEU A 111 -25.82 0.63 -25.81
N LEU A 112 -25.40 0.84 -27.07
CA LEU A 112 -25.37 -0.17 -28.13
C LEU A 112 -23.99 -0.84 -28.31
N GLY A 113 -23.04 -0.56 -27.42
CA GLY A 113 -21.79 -1.30 -27.27
C GLY A 113 -20.66 -0.81 -28.17
N ALA A 114 -19.85 0.13 -27.66
CA ALA A 114 -18.48 0.24 -28.13
C ALA A 114 -17.69 -0.98 -27.61
N THR A 115 -16.89 -1.61 -28.45
CA THR A 115 -16.01 -2.71 -28.01
C THR A 115 -15.01 -2.13 -27.00
N PRO A 116 -14.91 -2.67 -25.77
CA PRO A 116 -13.96 -2.16 -24.80
C PRO A 116 -12.52 -2.31 -25.34
N ASN A 117 -11.70 -1.28 -25.13
CA ASN A 117 -10.28 -1.27 -25.49
C ASN A 117 -9.35 -1.54 -24.29
N VAL A 118 -9.93 -1.64 -23.10
CA VAL A 118 -9.31 -2.17 -21.88
C VAL A 118 -9.99 -3.51 -21.56
N ALA A 119 -9.22 -4.55 -21.31
CA ALA A 119 -9.78 -5.82 -20.87
C ALA A 119 -9.83 -5.85 -19.33
N VAL A 120 -10.74 -6.64 -18.74
CA VAL A 120 -10.77 -6.87 -17.29
C VAL A 120 -10.77 -8.36 -17.06
N TYR A 121 -9.95 -8.79 -16.11
CA TYR A 121 -9.82 -10.19 -15.72
C TYR A 121 -10.03 -10.33 -14.22
N MET A 122 -10.70 -11.41 -13.84
CA MET A 122 -10.87 -11.83 -12.46
C MET A 122 -10.44 -13.29 -12.39
N ASP A 123 -9.46 -13.60 -11.54
CA ASP A 123 -8.86 -14.93 -11.44
C ASP A 123 -8.53 -15.52 -12.82
N GLU A 124 -7.83 -14.72 -13.64
CA GLU A 124 -7.40 -15.11 -14.99
C GLU A 124 -8.52 -15.37 -16.01
N GLN A 125 -9.80 -15.21 -15.62
CA GLN A 125 -10.97 -15.32 -16.48
C GLN A 125 -11.39 -13.94 -17.00
N PRO A 126 -11.71 -13.83 -18.30
CA PRO A 126 -12.14 -12.57 -18.87
C PRO A 126 -13.53 -12.20 -18.31
N VAL A 127 -13.62 -11.01 -17.72
CA VAL A 127 -14.89 -10.42 -17.33
C VAL A 127 -15.45 -9.70 -18.54
N THR A 128 -16.37 -10.37 -19.24
CA THR A 128 -17.03 -9.81 -20.42
C THR A 128 -18.52 -9.63 -20.13
N ALA A 129 -19.01 -8.40 -20.31
CA ALA A 129 -20.42 -8.10 -20.33
C ALA A 129 -20.74 -7.31 -21.61
N VAL A 130 -21.86 -7.65 -22.25
CA VAL A 130 -22.28 -6.96 -23.47
C VAL A 130 -22.67 -5.53 -23.10
N GLY A 131 -21.94 -4.55 -23.65
CA GLY A 131 -22.29 -3.14 -23.58
C GLY A 131 -21.91 -2.39 -22.29
N SER A 132 -21.19 -3.01 -21.34
CA SER A 132 -20.67 -2.28 -20.17
C SER A 132 -19.54 -3.02 -19.46
N PHE A 133 -18.67 -2.29 -18.74
CA PHE A 133 -17.81 -2.89 -17.74
C PHE A 133 -18.60 -3.18 -16.47
N LEU A 134 -18.41 -4.37 -15.92
CA LEU A 134 -18.88 -4.68 -14.57
C LEU A 134 -18.00 -3.96 -13.56
N ASN A 135 -18.62 -3.31 -12.59
CA ASN A 135 -17.95 -2.78 -11.40
C ASN A 135 -18.19 -3.74 -10.22
N PRO A 136 -17.34 -4.77 -10.01
CA PRO A 136 -17.42 -5.62 -8.83
C PRO A 136 -17.10 -4.83 -7.56
N HIS A 137 -17.72 -5.24 -6.46
CA HIS A 137 -17.31 -4.73 -5.15
C HIS A 137 -16.00 -5.41 -4.72
N ILE A 138 -15.08 -4.62 -4.18
CA ILE A 138 -13.73 -5.03 -3.80
C ILE A 138 -13.69 -5.35 -2.30
N TYR A 139 -14.40 -6.40 -1.87
CA TYR A 139 -14.42 -6.84 -0.46
C TYR A 139 -13.68 -8.16 -0.18
N ASP A 140 -13.41 -8.94 -1.23
CA ASP A 140 -12.74 -10.25 -1.14
C ASP A 140 -11.71 -10.35 -2.28
N VAL A 141 -10.83 -9.34 -2.35
CA VAL A 141 -9.83 -9.20 -3.39
C VAL A 141 -8.47 -9.10 -2.72
N GLN A 142 -7.59 -10.06 -3.03
CA GLN A 142 -6.24 -10.08 -2.48
C GLN A 142 -5.36 -8.96 -3.04
N ARG A 143 -5.54 -8.64 -4.33
CA ARG A 143 -4.82 -7.56 -5.00
C ARG A 143 -5.48 -7.20 -6.33
N ILE A 144 -5.21 -5.99 -6.80
CA ILE A 144 -5.56 -5.54 -8.14
C ILE A 144 -4.26 -5.22 -8.87
N GLU A 145 -4.11 -5.73 -10.09
CA GLU A 145 -2.97 -5.50 -10.97
C GLU A 145 -3.49 -4.82 -12.24
N THR A 146 -2.87 -3.72 -12.67
CA THR A 146 -3.22 -3.03 -13.92
C THR A 146 -2.04 -2.95 -14.85
N LEU A 147 -2.24 -3.27 -16.12
CA LEU A 147 -1.22 -3.26 -17.14
C LEU A 147 -1.53 -2.16 -18.16
N ALA A 148 -0.72 -1.11 -18.18
CA ALA A 148 -0.92 -0.02 -19.12
C ALA A 148 -0.22 -0.28 -20.46
N GLY A 149 -0.99 -0.25 -21.55
CA GLY A 149 -0.54 -0.43 -22.93
C GLY A 149 -1.01 -1.74 -23.58
N PRO A 150 -0.67 -1.98 -24.85
CA PRO A 150 -1.25 -3.09 -25.61
C PRO A 150 -0.89 -4.47 -25.02
N GLN A 151 -1.91 -5.28 -24.70
CA GLN A 151 -1.77 -6.66 -24.19
C GLN A 151 -2.46 -7.72 -25.08
N GLY A 152 -2.59 -7.45 -26.37
CA GLY A 152 -3.36 -8.29 -27.31
C GLY A 152 -2.90 -9.75 -27.42
N THR A 153 -1.66 -10.05 -27.05
CA THR A 153 -1.09 -11.41 -27.07
C THR A 153 -1.58 -12.29 -25.92
N LEU A 154 -1.76 -11.74 -24.72
CA LEU A 154 -2.19 -12.49 -23.53
C LEU A 154 -3.68 -12.38 -23.26
N TYR A 155 -4.29 -11.26 -23.66
CA TYR A 155 -5.64 -10.89 -23.25
C TYR A 155 -6.60 -10.60 -24.41
N GLY A 156 -6.13 -10.71 -25.66
CA GLY A 156 -6.98 -10.69 -26.85
C GLY A 156 -7.44 -9.31 -27.29
N ALA A 157 -8.49 -9.28 -28.13
CA ALA A 157 -8.88 -8.11 -28.94
C ALA A 157 -9.25 -6.83 -28.15
N ASN A 158 -9.64 -6.99 -26.88
CA ASN A 158 -10.14 -5.89 -26.05
C ASN A 158 -9.07 -5.25 -25.16
N SER A 159 -7.78 -5.55 -25.38
CA SER A 159 -6.67 -5.11 -24.52
C SER A 159 -5.70 -4.15 -25.21
N GLN A 160 -6.20 -3.30 -26.10
CA GLN A 160 -5.38 -2.39 -26.90
C GLN A 160 -4.78 -1.26 -26.05
N ALA A 161 -5.50 -0.79 -25.04
CA ALA A 161 -5.04 0.22 -24.10
C ALA A 161 -4.46 -0.38 -22.81
N GLY A 162 -4.79 -1.64 -22.51
CA GLY A 162 -4.33 -2.35 -21.32
C GLY A 162 -5.29 -3.46 -20.89
N SER A 163 -4.98 -4.05 -19.75
CA SER A 163 -5.82 -5.00 -19.03
C SER A 163 -5.76 -4.77 -17.52
#